data_AF-A0A9E4B6N2-F1
#
_entry.id   AF-A0A9E4B6N2-F1
#
_cell.length_a   1.000
_cell.length_b   1.000
_cell.length_c   1.000
_cell.angle_alpha   90.00
_cell.angle_beta   90.00
_cell.angle_gamma   90.00
#
_symmetry.space_group_name_H-M   'P 1'
#
loop_
_entity.id
_entity.type
_entity.pdbx_description
1 polymer ?
#
loop_
_entity_poly.entity_id
_entity_poly.type
_entity_poly.pdbx_seq_one_letter_code
_entity_poly.pdbx_strand_id
1 'polypeptide(L)'
;MQRGAWPIVQRKVQETLQIYPRVKGIQIMNDMGGYMFPQFAGRWIPDSERRRRDIVQILATWSPMSNSSPVEGIRAAITTFYSTDHKVSIYVFGDDFSGRSIEYVVDTVDELNRIAEDGSRRMRIHAVGFPVRVGSPSGNRFAALMRELTYRNNGTFVALPRLE
;
A
#
# COMPACT_ATOMS: atom_id res chain seq x y z
N MET A 1 -5.42 12.91 -5.30
CA MET A 1 -3.99 12.65 -5.60
C MET A 1 -3.48 13.09 -6.99
N GLN A 2 -4.13 12.71 -8.11
CA GLN A 2 -3.55 12.86 -9.46
C GLN A 2 -3.27 14.30 -9.93
N ARG A 3 -4.04 15.30 -9.45
CA ARG A 3 -3.80 16.72 -9.72
C ARG A 3 -2.88 17.31 -8.65
N GLY A 4 -1.57 17.11 -8.80
CA GLY A 4 -0.53 17.83 -8.03
C GLY A 4 0.39 16.96 -7.16
N ALA A 5 -0.11 15.87 -6.56
CA ALA A 5 0.72 15.01 -5.70
C ALA A 5 1.41 13.86 -6.45
N TRP A 6 1.06 13.61 -7.71
CA TRP A 6 1.58 12.46 -8.45
C TRP A 6 3.11 12.42 -8.58
N PRO A 7 3.83 13.55 -8.81
CA PRO A 7 5.28 13.56 -8.82
C PRO A 7 5.90 13.11 -7.49
N ILE A 8 5.32 13.52 -6.34
CA ILE A 8 5.82 13.08 -5.04
C ILE A 8 5.45 11.63 -4.74
N VAL A 9 4.32 11.13 -5.24
CA VAL A 9 3.97 9.69 -5.17
C VAL A 9 5.03 8.86 -5.89
N GLN A 10 5.40 9.24 -7.12
CA GLN A 10 6.47 8.56 -7.87
C GLN A 10 7.78 8.55 -7.09
N ARG A 11 8.16 9.70 -6.52
CA ARG A 11 9.38 9.82 -5.70
C ARG A 11 9.32 8.89 -4.49
N LYS A 12 8.22 8.87 -3.74
CA LYS A 12 8.10 8.05 -2.52
C LYS A 12 8.04 6.56 -2.80
N VAL A 13 7.44 6.14 -3.93
CA VAL A 13 7.52 4.75 -4.40
C VAL A 13 8.97 4.40 -4.76
N GLN A 14 9.67 5.28 -5.50
CA GLN A 14 11.08 5.07 -5.84
C GLN A 14 11.98 4.97 -4.61
N GLU A 15 11.82 5.86 -3.63
CA GLU A 15 12.54 5.82 -2.35
C GLU A 15 12.25 4.51 -1.59
N THR A 16 10.98 4.08 -1.55
CA THR A 16 10.59 2.81 -0.90
C THR A 16 11.27 1.61 -1.55
N LEU A 17 11.33 1.58 -2.88
CA LEU A 17 12.08 0.56 -3.60
C LEU A 17 13.57 0.63 -3.22
N GLN A 18 14.17 1.82 -3.16
CA GLN A 18 15.59 1.99 -2.85
C GLN A 18 15.98 1.60 -1.41
N ILE A 19 15.09 1.75 -0.42
CA ILE A 19 15.32 1.33 0.96
C ILE A 19 15.59 -0.18 1.06
N TYR A 20 14.96 -0.98 0.19
CA TYR A 20 15.17 -2.43 0.11
C TYR A 20 15.90 -2.77 -1.18
N PRO A 21 17.24 -2.65 -1.23
CA PRO A 21 18.01 -2.70 -2.47
C PRO A 21 17.86 -4.04 -3.22
N ARG A 22 17.52 -5.13 -2.53
CA ARG A 22 17.12 -6.41 -3.13
C ARG A 22 16.00 -7.08 -2.32
N VAL A 23 14.97 -7.55 -3.02
CA VAL A 23 13.89 -8.39 -2.46
C VAL A 23 13.66 -9.60 -3.37
N LYS A 24 12.93 -10.61 -2.88
CA LYS A 24 12.61 -11.82 -3.68
C LYS A 24 11.64 -11.52 -4.83
N GLY A 25 10.75 -10.55 -4.63
CA GLY A 25 9.75 -10.14 -5.61
C GLY A 25 9.02 -8.88 -5.19
N ILE A 26 8.40 -8.23 -6.17
CA ILE A 26 7.64 -6.97 -6.01
C ILE A 26 6.28 -7.16 -6.67
N GLN A 27 5.23 -6.54 -6.11
CA GLN A 27 3.94 -6.44 -6.78
C GLN A 27 3.34 -5.06 -6.53
N ILE A 28 2.61 -4.53 -7.51
CA ILE A 28 1.98 -3.22 -7.48
C ILE A 28 0.54 -3.39 -7.93
N MET A 29 -0.39 -2.95 -7.09
CA MET A 29 -1.82 -3.00 -7.33
C MET A 29 -2.48 -1.71 -6.85
N ASN A 30 -3.64 -1.37 -7.41
CA ASN A 30 -4.45 -0.27 -6.90
C ASN A 30 -5.20 -0.71 -5.63
N ASP A 31 -5.93 0.23 -5.04
CA ASP A 31 -6.77 0.05 -3.86
C ASP A 31 -7.86 -1.01 -4.03
N MET A 32 -8.21 -1.36 -5.28
CA MET A 32 -9.19 -2.40 -5.63
C MET A 32 -8.56 -3.76 -6.00
N GLY A 33 -7.24 -3.91 -5.93
CA GLY A 33 -6.53 -5.16 -6.26
C GLY A 33 -6.21 -5.36 -7.75
N GLY A 34 -6.45 -4.36 -8.60
CA GLY A 34 -6.04 -4.33 -10.00
C GLY A 34 -4.53 -4.15 -10.15
N TYR A 35 -3.88 -5.09 -10.84
CA TYR A 35 -2.42 -5.12 -11.02
C TYR A 35 -1.92 -4.08 -12.03
N MET A 36 -0.83 -3.40 -11.71
CA MET A 36 -0.12 -2.54 -12.67
C MET A 36 0.43 -3.34 -13.86
N PHE A 37 0.85 -4.58 -13.61
CA PHE A 37 1.33 -5.52 -14.63
C PHE A 37 0.39 -6.74 -14.68
N PRO A 38 -0.67 -6.74 -15.52
CA PRO A 38 -1.65 -7.82 -15.57
C PRO A 38 -1.04 -9.19 -15.90
N GLN A 39 0.04 -9.23 -16.69
CA GLN A 39 0.77 -10.44 -16.98
C GLN A 39 1.39 -11.08 -15.72
N PHE A 40 1.56 -10.34 -14.62
CA PHE A 40 2.00 -10.83 -13.32
C PHE A 40 0.85 -10.98 -12.30
N ALA A 41 -0.41 -10.99 -12.73
CA ALA A 41 -1.53 -11.22 -11.83
C ALA A 41 -1.35 -12.55 -11.05
N GLY A 42 -1.54 -12.51 -9.74
CA GLY A 42 -1.38 -13.67 -8.86
C GLY A 42 0.05 -14.13 -8.59
N ARG A 43 1.07 -13.43 -9.13
CA ARG A 43 2.48 -13.82 -9.01
C ARG A 43 3.37 -12.63 -8.69
N TRP A 44 4.48 -12.92 -8.01
CA TRP A 44 5.51 -11.92 -7.77
C TRP A 44 6.18 -11.53 -9.08
N ILE A 45 6.44 -10.23 -9.26
CA ILE A 45 7.36 -9.75 -10.30
C ILE A 45 8.78 -10.00 -9.77
N PRO A 46 9.63 -10.78 -10.48
CA PRO A 46 11.00 -11.00 -10.05
C PRO A 46 11.76 -9.69 -9.94
N ASP A 47 12.49 -9.49 -8.85
CA ASP A 47 13.21 -8.25 -8.61
C ASP A 47 14.42 -8.12 -9.55
N SER A 48 14.52 -6.98 -10.23
CA SER A 48 15.67 -6.58 -11.03
C SER A 48 15.66 -5.07 -11.22
N GLU A 49 16.82 -4.48 -11.49
CA GLU A 49 16.90 -3.04 -11.76
C GLU A 49 16.00 -2.62 -12.94
N ARG A 50 15.92 -3.45 -13.98
CA ARG A 50 15.03 -3.20 -15.12
C ARG A 50 13.57 -3.15 -14.68
N ARG A 51 13.10 -4.15 -13.91
CA ARG A 51 11.72 -4.15 -13.40
C ARG A 51 11.42 -2.96 -12.50
N ARG A 52 12.36 -2.56 -11.65
CA ARG A 52 12.22 -1.35 -10.80
C ARG A 52 12.09 -0.08 -11.63
N ARG A 53 12.88 0.06 -12.71
CA ARG A 53 12.74 1.18 -13.66
C ARG A 53 11.39 1.14 -14.37
N ASP A 54 10.94 -0.03 -14.83
CA ASP A 54 9.64 -0.20 -15.48
C ASP A 54 8.49 0.22 -14.55
N ILE A 55 8.55 -0.15 -13.27
CA ILE A 55 7.55 0.24 -12.26
C ILE A 55 7.44 1.76 -12.16
N VAL A 56 8.57 2.46 -11.99
CA VAL A 56 8.58 3.92 -11.86
C VAL A 56 8.10 4.59 -13.16
N GLN A 57 8.51 4.06 -14.31
CA GLN A 57 8.11 4.59 -15.62
C GLN A 57 6.60 4.45 -15.86
N ILE A 58 6.02 3.27 -15.59
CA ILE A 58 4.58 3.06 -15.76
C ILE A 58 3.80 3.87 -14.73
N LEU A 59 4.29 3.94 -13.49
CA LEU A 59 3.68 4.77 -12.45
C LEU A 59 3.51 6.22 -12.90
N ALA A 60 4.39 6.76 -13.75
CA ALA A 60 4.28 8.13 -14.23
C ALA A 60 2.93 8.45 -14.91
N THR A 61 2.35 7.49 -15.61
CA THR A 61 1.08 7.64 -16.35
C THR A 61 -0.04 6.72 -15.83
N TRP A 62 0.23 5.93 -14.79
CA TRP A 62 -0.73 4.95 -14.29
C TRP A 62 -1.91 5.62 -13.59
N SER A 63 -3.10 5.43 -14.15
CA SER A 63 -4.35 6.00 -13.66
C SER A 63 -5.46 4.95 -13.58
N PRO A 64 -5.33 3.96 -12.68
CA PRO A 64 -6.36 2.95 -12.49
C PRO A 64 -7.61 3.55 -11.82
N MET A 65 -8.75 2.88 -11.96
CA MET A 65 -9.95 3.20 -11.17
C MET A 65 -9.64 3.04 -9.68
N SER A 66 -10.20 3.91 -8.83
CA SER A 66 -10.05 3.85 -7.38
C SER A 66 -11.36 4.21 -6.72
N ASN A 67 -11.73 3.47 -5.68
CA ASN A 67 -12.89 3.77 -4.84
C ASN A 67 -12.48 4.48 -3.53
N SER A 68 -11.18 4.77 -3.33
CA SER A 68 -10.61 5.37 -2.11
C SER A 68 -10.87 4.52 -0.87
N SER A 69 -10.81 3.20 -1.03
CA SER A 69 -10.88 2.22 0.05
C SER A 69 -9.75 1.20 -0.13
N PRO A 70 -8.84 1.05 0.85
CA PRO A 70 -7.71 0.14 0.70
C PRO A 70 -8.07 -1.32 1.00
N VAL A 71 -9.27 -1.62 1.51
CA VAL A 71 -9.58 -2.95 2.08
C VAL A 71 -9.55 -4.05 1.02
N GLU A 72 -10.03 -3.78 -0.19
CA GLU A 72 -10.07 -4.73 -1.29
C GLU A 72 -8.66 -5.09 -1.78
N GLY A 73 -7.80 -4.08 -1.99
CA GLY A 73 -6.41 -4.26 -2.39
C GLY A 73 -5.58 -4.95 -1.30
N ILE A 74 -5.75 -4.59 -0.03
CA ILE A 74 -5.07 -5.27 1.09
C ILE A 74 -5.55 -6.72 1.21
N ARG A 75 -6.85 -6.97 1.06
CA ARG A 75 -7.39 -8.33 1.05
C ARG A 75 -6.75 -9.15 -0.06
N ALA A 76 -6.71 -8.63 -1.28
CA ALA A 76 -6.09 -9.29 -2.42
C ALA A 76 -4.60 -9.58 -2.17
N ALA A 77 -3.88 -8.61 -1.61
CA ALA A 77 -2.47 -8.75 -1.25
C ALA A 77 -2.24 -9.89 -0.24
N ILE A 78 -2.98 -9.90 0.88
CA ILE A 78 -2.81 -10.91 1.93
C ILE A 78 -3.19 -12.30 1.43
N THR A 79 -4.34 -12.45 0.76
CA THR A 79 -4.84 -13.77 0.35
C THR A 79 -3.96 -14.41 -0.72
N THR A 80 -3.37 -13.60 -1.60
CA THR A 80 -2.61 -14.08 -2.75
C THR A 80 -1.14 -14.28 -2.42
N PHE A 81 -0.55 -13.37 -1.65
CA PHE A 81 0.91 -13.27 -1.52
C PHE A 81 1.44 -13.69 -0.16
N TYR A 82 0.58 -14.10 0.78
CA TYR A 82 1.04 -14.63 2.05
C TYR A 82 1.85 -15.91 1.85
N SER A 83 2.98 -16.00 2.55
CA SER A 83 3.83 -17.18 2.58
C SER A 83 4.48 -17.31 3.94
N THR A 84 4.68 -18.56 4.38
CA THR A 84 5.48 -18.90 5.55
C THR A 84 6.98 -18.85 5.29
N ASP A 85 7.40 -18.92 4.02
CA ASP A 85 8.81 -19.07 3.62
C ASP A 85 9.55 -17.72 3.49
N HIS A 86 8.78 -16.62 3.50
CA HIS A 86 9.33 -15.28 3.40
C HIS A 86 8.42 -14.25 4.04
N LYS A 87 9.05 -13.20 4.59
CA LYS A 87 8.33 -12.06 5.14
C LYS A 87 7.87 -11.14 4.01
N VAL A 88 6.63 -10.68 4.11
CA VAL A 88 5.99 -9.78 3.14
C VAL A 88 5.60 -8.48 3.83
N SER A 89 5.81 -7.35 3.16
CA SER A 89 5.42 -6.02 3.61
C SER A 89 4.55 -5.36 2.55
N ILE A 90 3.42 -4.81 2.98
CA ILE A 90 2.49 -4.03 2.15
C ILE A 90 2.75 -2.55 2.42
N TYR A 91 2.81 -1.74 1.36
CA TYR A 91 2.93 -0.29 1.45
C TYR A 91 1.72 0.36 0.79
N VAL A 92 0.91 1.05 1.61
CA VAL A 92 -0.26 1.80 1.14
C VAL A 92 0.14 3.26 0.89
N PHE A 93 -0.09 3.75 -0.33
CA PHE A 93 0.16 5.14 -0.70
C PHE A 93 -1.17 5.82 -0.99
N GLY A 94 -1.53 6.85 -0.23
CA GLY A 94 -2.85 7.50 -0.40
C GLY A 94 -3.01 8.83 0.32
N ASP A 95 -4.12 9.51 0.03
CA ASP A 95 -4.50 10.81 0.59
C ASP A 95 -5.95 10.85 1.08
N ASP A 96 -6.77 9.83 0.78
CA ASP A 96 -8.22 9.90 0.89
C ASP A 96 -8.82 8.56 1.33
N PHE A 97 -9.87 8.61 2.16
CA PHE A 97 -10.68 7.44 2.53
C PHE A 97 -12.16 7.78 2.47
N SER A 98 -12.88 7.11 1.56
CA SER A 98 -14.32 7.32 1.32
C SER A 98 -15.19 6.21 1.93
N GLY A 99 -14.57 5.14 2.47
CA GLY A 99 -15.26 3.99 3.01
C GLY A 99 -16.14 4.33 4.21
N ARG A 100 -17.19 3.53 4.42
CA ARG A 100 -18.23 3.83 5.41
C ARG A 100 -17.72 3.74 6.85
N SER A 101 -16.85 2.80 7.18
CA SER A 101 -16.35 2.55 8.54
C SER A 101 -14.85 2.24 8.52
N ILE A 102 -14.12 2.82 9.47
CA ILE A 102 -12.71 2.54 9.71
C ILE A 102 -12.58 1.17 10.37
N GLU A 103 -13.45 0.90 11.35
CA GLU A 103 -13.55 -0.34 12.11
C GLU A 103 -13.72 -1.53 11.17
N TYR A 104 -14.64 -1.44 10.21
CA TYR A 104 -14.85 -2.49 9.21
C TYR A 104 -13.55 -2.86 8.47
N VAL A 105 -12.75 -1.85 8.08
CA VAL A 105 -11.48 -2.09 7.38
C VAL A 105 -10.46 -2.73 8.34
N VAL A 106 -10.35 -2.21 9.56
CA VAL A 106 -9.43 -2.73 10.57
C VAL A 106 -9.76 -4.17 10.93
N ASP A 107 -11.01 -4.47 11.25
CA ASP A 107 -11.49 -5.81 11.62
C ASP A 107 -11.29 -6.80 10.47
N THR A 108 -11.64 -6.39 9.25
CA THR A 108 -11.40 -7.20 8.04
C THR A 108 -9.92 -7.56 7.89
N VAL A 109 -9.02 -6.58 8.07
CA VAL A 109 -7.58 -6.82 7.94
C VAL A 109 -7.06 -7.66 9.10
N ASP A 110 -7.57 -7.48 10.32
CA ASP A 110 -7.20 -8.28 11.49
C ASP A 110 -7.58 -9.76 11.31
N GLU A 111 -8.75 -10.05 10.74
CA GLU A 111 -9.21 -11.41 10.44
C GLU A 111 -8.36 -12.12 9.37
N LEU A 112 -7.90 -11.37 8.37
CA LEU A 112 -7.09 -11.87 7.25
C LEU A 112 -5.61 -12.01 7.63
N ASN A 113 -5.05 -10.97 8.25
CA ASN A 113 -3.66 -10.87 8.67
C ASN A 113 -3.49 -11.43 10.09
N ARG A 114 -3.91 -12.67 10.30
CA ARG A 114 -3.95 -13.30 11.61
C ARG A 114 -2.58 -13.28 12.29
N ILE A 115 -2.62 -13.18 13.61
CA ILE A 115 -1.45 -13.36 14.48
C ILE A 115 -1.12 -14.86 14.49
N ALA A 116 0.11 -15.20 14.15
CA ALA A 116 0.66 -16.54 14.27
C ALA A 116 0.94 -16.87 15.75
N GLU A 117 1.19 -18.14 16.06
CA GLU A 117 1.43 -18.58 17.45
C GLU A 117 2.61 -17.86 18.12
N ASP A 118 3.59 -17.42 17.32
CA ASP A 118 4.76 -16.65 17.77
C ASP A 118 4.47 -15.16 18.03
N GLY A 119 3.21 -14.73 17.95
CA GLY A 119 2.80 -13.34 18.10
C GLY A 119 3.06 -12.47 16.86
N SER A 120 3.60 -13.03 15.77
CA SER A 120 3.86 -12.27 14.55
C SER A 120 2.63 -12.19 13.64
N ARG A 121 2.45 -11.06 12.96
CA ARG A 121 1.46 -10.92 11.89
C ARG A 121 1.99 -11.55 10.60
N ARG A 122 1.10 -12.14 9.79
CA ARG A 122 1.44 -12.76 8.50
C ARG A 122 2.18 -11.79 7.55
N MET A 123 1.76 -10.53 7.52
CA MET A 123 2.38 -9.45 6.75
C MET A 123 2.51 -8.19 7.59
N ARG A 124 3.54 -7.38 7.32
CA ARG A 124 3.61 -6.01 7.84
C ARG A 124 2.86 -5.05 6.93
N ILE A 125 2.15 -4.07 7.49
CA ILE A 125 1.46 -3.05 6.70
C ILE A 125 2.00 -1.67 7.08
N HIS A 126 2.59 -1.00 6.11
CA HIS A 126 3.11 0.36 6.20
C HIS A 126 2.25 1.28 5.34
N ALA A 127 2.29 2.58 5.63
CA ALA A 127 1.56 3.56 4.86
C ALA A 127 2.32 4.88 4.72
N VAL A 128 2.13 5.53 3.58
CA VAL A 128 2.58 6.90 3.29
C VAL A 128 1.36 7.74 2.94
N GLY A 129 1.12 8.79 3.72
CA GLY A 129 0.00 9.71 3.56
C GLY A 129 0.40 10.99 2.87
N PHE A 130 -0.30 11.38 1.80
CA PHE A 130 -0.03 12.62 1.06
C PHE A 130 -0.99 13.75 1.50
N PRO A 131 -0.50 14.99 1.68
CA PRO A 131 -1.27 16.08 2.26
C PRO A 131 -2.19 16.78 1.26
N VAL A 132 -2.90 16.03 0.42
CA VAL A 132 -3.83 16.59 -0.59
C VAL A 132 -5.20 16.88 0.00
N ARG A 133 -5.65 16.03 0.93
CA ARG A 133 -6.96 16.12 1.61
C ARG A 133 -6.83 16.42 3.10
N VAL A 134 -5.63 16.79 3.58
CA VAL A 134 -5.41 17.08 5.01
C VAL A 134 -6.36 18.18 5.46
N GLY A 135 -7.00 17.98 6.62
CA GLY A 135 -8.03 18.88 7.14
C GLY A 135 -9.44 18.62 6.59
N SER A 136 -9.59 17.86 5.50
CA SER A 136 -10.92 17.39 5.07
C SER A 136 -11.40 16.23 5.96
N PRO A 137 -12.73 16.00 6.07
CA PRO A 137 -13.23 14.83 6.78
C PRO A 137 -12.66 13.50 6.26
N SER A 138 -12.53 13.36 4.94
CA SER A 138 -12.05 12.12 4.32
C SER A 138 -10.54 11.93 4.47
N GLY A 139 -9.73 13.00 4.42
CA GLY A 139 -8.30 12.94 4.68
C GLY A 139 -7.98 12.68 6.15
N ASN A 140 -8.73 13.26 7.08
CA ASN A 140 -8.60 12.97 8.51
C ASN A 140 -8.94 11.50 8.81
N ARG A 141 -9.99 10.97 8.18
CA ARG A 141 -10.34 9.54 8.28
C ARG A 141 -9.27 8.64 7.68
N PHE A 142 -8.67 9.03 6.55
CA PHE A 142 -7.53 8.29 5.98
C PHE A 142 -6.36 8.22 6.97
N ALA A 143 -5.97 9.36 7.55
CA ALA A 143 -4.88 9.39 8.53
C ALA A 143 -5.18 8.55 9.79
N ALA A 144 -6.41 8.63 10.31
CA ALA A 144 -6.85 7.80 11.43
C ALA A 144 -6.80 6.30 11.09
N LEU A 145 -7.33 5.91 9.92
CA LEU A 145 -7.29 4.54 9.43
C LEU A 145 -5.86 4.04 9.27
N MET A 146 -4.98 4.79 8.58
CA MET A 146 -3.59 4.37 8.37
C MET A 146 -2.80 4.28 9.68
N ARG A 147 -3.03 5.19 10.64
CA ARG A 147 -2.44 5.09 11.97
C ARG A 147 -2.82 3.77 12.65
N GLU A 148 -4.11 3.45 12.72
CA GLU A 148 -4.58 2.25 13.41
C GLU A 148 -4.14 0.97 12.67
N LEU A 149 -4.29 0.96 11.35
CA LEU A 149 -3.95 -0.16 10.50
C LEU A 149 -2.46 -0.51 10.59
N THR A 150 -1.58 0.48 10.50
CA THR A 150 -0.14 0.23 10.58
C THR A 150 0.30 -0.19 11.99
N TYR A 151 -0.29 0.39 13.04
CA TYR A 151 -0.03 0.01 14.42
C TYR A 151 -0.37 -1.46 14.69
N ARG A 152 -1.57 -1.91 14.31
CA ARG A 152 -2.02 -3.30 14.52
C ARG A 152 -1.27 -4.34 13.69
N ASN A 153 -0.61 -3.90 12.63
CA ASN A 153 0.07 -4.76 11.65
C ASN A 153 1.60 -4.59 11.67
N ASN A 154 2.18 -4.19 12.81
CA ASN A 154 3.62 -4.07 13.03
C ASN A 154 4.35 -3.27 11.95
N GLY A 155 3.72 -2.19 11.48
CA GLY A 155 4.29 -1.29 10.49
C GLY A 155 4.37 0.14 10.97
N THR A 156 4.43 1.06 10.02
CA THR A 156 4.62 2.49 10.30
C THR A 156 3.81 3.31 9.31
N PHE A 157 3.14 4.34 9.83
CA PHE A 157 2.51 5.37 9.04
C PHE A 157 3.37 6.63 9.00
N VAL A 158 3.70 7.10 7.81
CA VAL A 158 4.41 8.36 7.57
C VAL A 158 3.45 9.33 6.88
N ALA A 159 2.95 10.32 7.61
CA ALA A 159 2.19 11.43 7.04
C ALA A 159 3.15 12.52 6.55
N LEU A 160 3.15 12.80 5.24
CA LEU A 160 3.99 13.86 4.69
C LEU A 160 3.41 15.24 5.05
N PRO A 161 4.25 16.19 5.49
CA PRO A 161 3.76 17.51 5.91
C PRO A 161 3.42 18.43 4.73
N ARG A 162 4.02 18.21 3.55
CA ARG A 162 3.83 19.03 2.34
C ARG A 162 4.21 18.27 1.05
N LEU A 163 3.80 18.80 -0.09
CA LEU A 163 4.12 18.29 -1.43
C LEU A 163 5.37 19.02 -1.96
N GLU A 164 6.57 18.67 -1.47
CA GLU A 164 7.84 19.22 -1.93
C GLU A 164 8.85 18.12 -2.28
#